data_AF-A0A4R2KID8-F1
#
_entry.id   AF-A0A4R2KID8-F1
#
_cell.length_a   1.000
_cell.length_b   1.000
_cell.length_c   1.000
_cell.angle_alpha   90.00
_cell.angle_beta   90.00
_cell.angle_gamma   90.00
#
_symmetry.space_group_name_H-M   'P 1'
#
loop_
_entity.id
_entity.type
_entity.pdbx_description
1 polymer ?
#
loop_
_entity_poly.entity_id
_entity_poly.type
_entity_poly.pdbx_seq_one_letter_code
_entity_poly.pdbx_strand_id
1 'polypeptide(L)'
;MPDKFGRVELNGGYIGLSYDFSQVKILKIGDDRIEVIDKKTGKLLDVYGEEIKSLDNGRSQYIVYREKENDFGILRLYTIFETQEENGNKEIGKVVGKYWDIMSRSGWYIENQHVVIISTTGNFPTTEIETGGTVTIVKNRVYRDINSLFLKKTMNL
;
A
#
# COMPACT_ATOMS: atom_id res chain seq x y z
N MET A 1 -8.06 15.54 -11.73
CA MET A 1 -8.02 16.55 -10.65
C MET A 1 -8.90 16.05 -9.50
N PRO A 2 -8.59 16.36 -8.23
CA PRO A 2 -9.48 16.00 -7.12
C PRO A 2 -10.85 16.65 -7.30
N ASP A 3 -11.90 15.93 -6.90
CA ASP A 3 -13.26 16.45 -6.89
C ASP A 3 -13.48 17.41 -5.70
N LYS A 4 -14.70 17.95 -5.59
CA LYS A 4 -15.09 18.88 -4.51
C LYS A 4 -15.00 18.28 -3.10
N PHE A 5 -14.85 16.96 -2.99
CA PHE A 5 -14.71 16.22 -1.74
C PHE A 5 -13.27 15.78 -1.47
N GLY A 6 -12.31 16.20 -2.30
CA GLY A 6 -10.90 15.82 -2.16
C GLY A 6 -10.60 14.40 -2.59
N ARG A 7 -11.42 13.83 -3.48
CA ARG A 7 -11.25 12.48 -4.00
C ARG A 7 -10.70 12.49 -5.40
N VAL A 8 -9.85 11.52 -5.73
CA VAL A 8 -9.26 11.36 -7.06
C VAL A 8 -9.71 10.03 -7.65
N GLU A 9 -10.12 10.07 -8.92
CA GLU A 9 -10.62 8.91 -9.65
C GLU A 9 -9.49 8.03 -10.22
N LEU A 10 -9.61 6.73 -9.97
CA LEU A 10 -8.90 5.64 -10.62
C LEU A 10 -9.94 4.75 -11.36
N ASN A 11 -9.52 3.77 -12.18
CA ASN A 11 -10.44 2.87 -12.90
C ASN A 11 -11.50 2.21 -12.01
N GLY A 12 -11.15 1.91 -10.76
CA GLY A 12 -11.98 1.18 -9.82
C GLY A 12 -12.97 2.01 -9.02
N GLY A 13 -12.74 3.31 -8.94
CA GLY A 13 -13.48 4.19 -8.04
C GLY A 13 -12.65 5.39 -7.61
N TYR A 14 -12.85 5.83 -6.38
CA TYR A 14 -12.28 7.07 -5.87
C TYR A 14 -11.41 6.82 -4.64
N ILE A 15 -10.26 7.49 -4.58
CA ILE A 15 -9.40 7.55 -3.39
C ILE A 15 -9.53 8.95 -2.77
N GLY A 16 -9.91 9.01 -1.50
CA GLY A 16 -9.84 10.23 -0.70
C GLY A 16 -8.40 10.54 -0.30
N LEU A 17 -7.94 11.77 -0.53
CA LEU A 17 -6.59 12.20 -0.19
C LEU A 17 -6.63 13.27 0.91
N SER A 18 -6.01 12.99 2.05
CA SER A 18 -5.92 13.91 3.19
C SER A 18 -4.76 14.91 3.04
N TYR A 19 -4.75 15.68 1.96
CA TYR A 19 -3.74 16.70 1.68
C TYR A 19 -4.35 18.07 1.44
N ASP A 20 -3.61 19.13 1.81
CA ASP A 20 -3.88 20.46 1.30
C ASP A 20 -3.47 20.54 -0.18
N PHE A 21 -4.47 20.47 -1.08
CA PHE A 21 -4.25 20.51 -2.53
C PHE A 21 -3.64 21.84 -3.03
N SER A 22 -3.64 22.90 -2.22
CA SER A 22 -2.88 24.11 -2.55
C SER A 22 -1.36 23.86 -2.49
N GLN A 23 -0.92 22.97 -1.60
CA GLN A 23 0.48 22.65 -1.33
C GLN A 23 1.01 21.46 -2.13
N VAL A 24 0.13 20.56 -2.57
CA VAL A 24 0.53 19.38 -3.35
C VAL A 24 0.09 19.46 -4.81
N LYS A 25 0.85 18.82 -5.69
CA LYS A 25 0.51 18.50 -7.06
C LYS A 25 0.10 17.04 -7.12
N ILE A 26 -1.05 16.77 -7.73
CA ILE A 26 -1.53 15.42 -8.00
C ILE A 26 -1.22 15.10 -9.46
N LEU A 27 -0.36 14.10 -9.69
CA LEU A 27 -0.02 13.62 -11.02
C LEU A 27 -0.64 12.25 -11.23
N LYS A 28 -1.56 12.15 -12.20
CA LYS A 28 -2.16 10.87 -12.59
C LYS A 28 -1.28 10.24 -13.68
N ILE A 29 -0.86 9.00 -13.46
CA ILE A 29 -0.02 8.22 -14.38
C ILE A 29 -0.86 7.04 -14.85
N GLY A 30 -1.33 7.08 -16.10
CA GLY A 30 -2.36 6.15 -16.55
C GLY A 30 -3.66 6.33 -15.75
N ASP A 31 -4.50 5.31 -15.73
CA ASP A 31 -5.77 5.34 -15.00
C ASP A 31 -5.74 4.62 -13.65
N ASP A 32 -4.62 4.01 -13.32
CA ASP A 32 -4.44 3.11 -12.18
C ASP A 32 -3.44 3.63 -11.14
N ARG A 33 -2.76 4.76 -11.37
CA ARG A 33 -1.75 5.31 -10.46
C ARG A 33 -1.82 6.83 -10.31
N ILE A 34 -1.61 7.29 -9.08
CA ILE A 34 -1.54 8.70 -8.70
C ILE A 34 -0.29 8.93 -7.85
N GLU A 35 0.46 9.97 -8.18
CA GLU A 35 1.57 10.49 -7.38
C GLU A 35 1.18 11.81 -6.73
N VAL A 36 1.50 11.94 -5.44
CA VAL A 36 1.32 13.16 -4.66
C VAL A 36 2.68 13.82 -4.45
N ILE A 37 2.88 14.99 -5.02
CA ILE A 37 4.18 15.68 -5.04
C ILE A 37 4.06 17.02 -4.30
N ASP A 38 4.98 17.29 -3.38
CA ASP A 38 5.06 18.59 -2.72
C ASP A 38 5.45 19.69 -3.73
N LYS A 39 4.64 20.74 -3.86
CA LYS A 39 4.90 21.80 -4.85
C LYS A 39 6.12 22.65 -4.55
N LYS A 40 6.48 22.79 -3.27
CA LYS A 40 7.58 23.65 -2.83
C LYS A 40 8.94 23.02 -3.09
N THR A 41 9.05 21.72 -2.82
CA THR A 41 10.31 20.96 -2.84
C THR A 41 10.42 20.05 -4.06
N GLY A 42 9.30 19.73 -4.72
CA GLY A 42 9.25 18.73 -5.78
C GLY A 42 9.36 17.29 -5.28
N LYS A 43 9.35 17.07 -3.96
CA LYS A 43 9.49 15.75 -3.36
C LYS A 43 8.22 14.91 -3.56
N LEU A 44 8.39 13.65 -3.95
CA LEU A 44 7.33 12.65 -3.93
C LEU A 44 6.94 12.33 -2.48
N LEU A 45 5.68 12.52 -2.12
CA LEU A 45 5.17 12.34 -0.77
C LEU A 45 4.56 10.96 -0.57
N ASP A 46 3.68 10.57 -1.49
CA ASP A 46 2.98 9.29 -1.50
C ASP A 46 2.63 8.90 -2.94
N VAL A 47 2.41 7.61 -3.15
CA VAL A 47 1.82 7.08 -4.36
C VAL A 47 0.61 6.24 -3.98
N TYR A 48 -0.46 6.36 -4.75
CA TYR A 48 -1.63 5.50 -4.67
C TYR A 48 -1.78 4.78 -5.99
N GLY A 49 -2.18 3.52 -5.95
CA GLY A 49 -2.54 2.83 -7.17
C GLY A 49 -3.50 1.69 -6.92
N GLU A 50 -3.97 1.14 -8.02
CA GLU A 50 -4.93 0.06 -8.01
C GLU A 50 -4.63 -0.99 -9.09
N GLU A 51 -5.07 -2.21 -8.82
CA GLU A 51 -5.15 -3.27 -9.80
C GLU A 51 -6.52 -3.94 -9.67
N ILE A 52 -7.14 -4.26 -10.81
CA ILE A 52 -8.46 -4.88 -10.87
C ILE A 52 -8.31 -6.24 -11.52
N LYS A 53 -8.76 -7.29 -10.82
CA LYS A 53 -8.82 -8.65 -11.34
C LYS A 53 -10.26 -9.08 -11.43
N SER A 54 -10.73 -9.39 -12.64
CA SER A 54 -12.03 -10.02 -12.84
C SER A 54 -12.03 -11.40 -12.19
N LEU A 55 -13.08 -11.70 -11.43
CA LEU A 55 -13.37 -13.03 -10.88
C LEU A 55 -14.59 -13.61 -11.60
N ASP A 56 -14.84 -14.91 -11.38
CA ASP A 56 -16.04 -15.56 -11.89
C ASP A 56 -17.33 -14.98 -11.30
N ASN A 57 -18.40 -15.03 -12.08
CA ASN A 57 -19.76 -14.63 -11.72
C ASN A 57 -19.95 -13.13 -11.44
N GLY A 58 -19.31 -12.26 -12.24
CA GLY A 58 -19.53 -10.81 -12.15
C GLY A 58 -18.89 -10.14 -10.93
N ARG A 59 -18.04 -10.86 -10.19
CA ARG A 59 -17.25 -10.30 -9.09
C ARG A 59 -15.93 -9.76 -9.60
N SER A 60 -15.40 -8.76 -8.92
CA SER A 60 -14.05 -8.26 -9.17
C SER A 60 -13.28 -8.13 -7.87
N GLN A 61 -12.03 -8.56 -7.88
CA GLN A 61 -11.07 -8.30 -6.81
C GLN A 61 -10.33 -7.01 -7.12
N TYR A 62 -10.38 -6.10 -6.17
CA TYR A 62 -9.64 -4.85 -6.16
C TYR A 62 -8.45 -4.98 -5.25
N ILE A 63 -7.28 -4.57 -5.76
CA ILE A 63 -6.05 -4.42 -5.00
C ILE A 63 -5.73 -2.94 -5.03
N VAL A 64 -5.96 -2.23 -3.93
CA VAL A 64 -5.55 -0.83 -3.78
C VAL A 64 -4.29 -0.79 -2.93
N TYR A 65 -3.33 0.03 -3.32
CA TYR A 65 -2.10 0.19 -2.58
C TYR A 65 -1.72 1.65 -2.34
N ARG A 66 -1.05 1.90 -1.22
CA ARG A 66 -0.38 3.16 -0.89
C ARG A 66 1.10 2.91 -0.72
N GLU A 67 1.94 3.61 -1.46
CA GLU A 67 3.39 3.58 -1.31
C GLU A 67 3.88 4.80 -0.57
N LYS A 68 4.93 4.58 0.22
CA LYS A 68 5.74 5.63 0.82
C LYS A 68 7.21 5.32 0.57
N GLU A 69 7.90 6.26 -0.07
CA GLU A 69 9.35 6.22 -0.21
C GLU A 69 10.01 6.62 1.12
N ASN A 70 10.96 5.82 1.57
CA ASN A 70 11.76 6.06 2.76
C ASN A 70 13.23 5.69 2.49
N ASP A 71 14.12 5.98 3.44
CA ASP A 71 15.57 5.74 3.31
C ASP A 71 15.94 4.26 3.08
N PHE A 72 15.04 3.33 3.42
CA PHE A 72 15.21 1.89 3.22
C PHE A 72 14.56 1.36 1.92
N GLY A 73 13.91 2.25 1.14
CA GLY A 73 13.28 1.95 -0.13
C GLY A 73 11.76 2.20 -0.13
N ILE A 74 11.04 1.46 -0.98
CA ILE A 74 9.60 1.65 -1.19
C ILE A 74 8.81 0.69 -0.31
N LEU A 75 8.05 1.25 0.63
CA LEU A 75 7.14 0.53 1.48
C LEU A 75 5.72 0.65 0.93
N ARG A 76 4.99 -0.46 0.78
CA ARG A 76 3.65 -0.46 0.19
C ARG A 76 2.63 -1.12 1.11
N LEU A 77 1.55 -0.43 1.42
CA LEU A 77 0.38 -0.97 2.11
C LEU A 77 -0.64 -1.46 1.08
N TYR A 78 -0.98 -2.75 1.14
CA TYR A 78 -1.99 -3.39 0.31
C TYR A 78 -3.33 -3.51 1.03
N THR A 79 -4.39 -3.19 0.29
CA THR A 79 -5.81 -3.37 0.64
C THR A 79 -6.46 -4.18 -0.45
N ILE A 80 -6.90 -5.41 -0.14
CA ILE A 80 -7.50 -6.30 -1.13
C ILE A 80 -8.92 -6.61 -0.72
N PHE A 81 -9.87 -6.34 -1.61
CA PHE A 81 -11.29 -6.57 -1.36
C PHE A 81 -12.00 -7.09 -2.61
N GLU A 82 -13.09 -7.82 -2.39
CA GLU A 82 -13.97 -8.26 -3.46
C GLU A 82 -15.19 -7.33 -3.51
N THR A 83 -15.57 -6.96 -4.73
CA THR A 83 -16.80 -6.24 -5.00
C THR A 83 -17.84 -7.19 -5.58
N GLN A 84 -19.09 -6.88 -5.27
CA GLN A 84 -20.27 -7.50 -5.87
C GLN A 84 -21.13 -6.40 -6.49
N GLU A 85 -21.79 -6.72 -7.59
CA GLU A 85 -22.74 -5.83 -8.24
C GLU A 85 -24.14 -6.41 -8.10
N GLU A 86 -25.01 -5.68 -7.41
CA GLU A 86 -26.41 -6.06 -7.21
C GLU A 86 -27.31 -4.89 -7.59
N ASN A 87 -28.28 -5.12 -8.47
CA ASN A 87 -29.21 -4.09 -8.96
C ASN A 87 -28.54 -2.84 -9.55
N GLY A 88 -27.35 -3.01 -10.17
CA GLY A 88 -26.55 -1.91 -10.75
C GLY A 88 -25.76 -1.09 -9.73
N ASN A 89 -25.78 -1.48 -8.45
CA ASN A 89 -24.96 -0.88 -7.42
C ASN A 89 -23.77 -1.79 -7.11
N LYS A 90 -22.57 -1.25 -7.25
CA LYS A 90 -21.34 -1.93 -6.90
C LYS A 90 -20.98 -1.66 -5.45
N GLU A 91 -20.83 -2.72 -4.68
CA GLU A 91 -20.50 -2.64 -3.27
C GLU A 91 -19.28 -3.50 -2.95
N ILE A 92 -18.54 -3.11 -1.91
CA ILE A 92 -17.48 -3.91 -1.32
C ILE A 92 -18.16 -4.96 -0.46
N GLY A 93 -18.09 -6.23 -0.87
CA GLY A 93 -18.73 -7.33 -0.14
C GLY A 93 -17.87 -7.86 1.00
N LYS A 94 -16.54 -7.90 0.81
CA LYS A 94 -15.59 -8.35 1.85
C LYS A 94 -14.17 -7.90 1.58
N VAL A 95 -13.40 -7.79 2.66
CA VAL A 95 -11.93 -7.69 2.63
C VAL A 95 -11.33 -9.09 2.59
N VAL A 96 -10.40 -9.32 1.66
CA VAL A 96 -9.73 -10.62 1.49
C VAL A 96 -8.25 -10.58 1.85
N GLY A 97 -7.63 -9.40 1.91
CA GLY A 97 -6.22 -9.28 2.25
C GLY A 97 -5.84 -7.87 2.68
N LYS A 98 -4.90 -7.78 3.62
CA LYS A 98 -4.33 -6.51 4.08
C LYS A 98 -2.94 -6.73 4.65
N TYR A 99 -1.92 -6.06 4.10
CA TYR A 99 -0.54 -6.23 4.53
C TYR A 99 0.37 -5.13 4.01
N TRP A 100 1.53 -4.97 4.66
CA TRP A 100 2.65 -4.16 4.19
C TRP A 100 3.65 -5.05 3.44
N ASP A 101 4.33 -4.48 2.45
CA ASP A 101 5.42 -5.15 1.73
C ASP A 101 6.54 -4.15 1.37
N ILE A 102 7.75 -4.67 1.17
CA ILE A 102 8.90 -3.89 0.70
C ILE A 102 9.08 -4.16 -0.80
N MET A 103 8.75 -3.17 -1.63
CA MET A 103 8.77 -3.33 -3.09
C MET A 103 10.16 -3.19 -3.70
N SER A 104 11.07 -2.52 -2.99
CA SER A 104 12.47 -2.35 -3.43
C SER A 104 13.33 -3.54 -3.01
N ARG A 105 14.26 -3.98 -3.88
CA ARG A 105 15.30 -4.96 -3.50
C ARG A 105 16.17 -4.38 -2.39
N SER A 106 15.88 -4.77 -1.15
CA SER A 106 16.51 -4.20 0.04
C SER A 106 16.98 -5.34 0.97
N GLY A 107 18.05 -5.11 1.73
CA GLY A 107 18.48 -6.02 2.80
C GLY A 107 17.65 -5.91 4.09
N TRP A 108 16.48 -5.25 4.01
CA TRP A 108 15.57 -5.01 5.11
C TRP A 108 14.38 -5.96 5.02
N TYR A 109 13.76 -6.23 6.17
CA TYR A 109 12.55 -7.05 6.26
C TYR A 109 11.55 -6.41 7.23
N ILE A 110 10.30 -6.87 7.13
CA ILE A 110 9.15 -6.40 7.91
C ILE A 110 8.99 -7.24 9.17
N GLU A 111 8.78 -6.57 10.31
CA GLU A 111 8.30 -7.17 11.56
C GLU A 111 7.12 -6.37 12.13
N ASN A 112 6.38 -6.97 13.07
CA ASN A 112 5.32 -6.32 13.86
C ASN A 112 4.33 -5.52 13.01
N GLN A 113 3.86 -6.14 11.94
CA GLN A 113 2.92 -5.53 11.02
C GLN A 113 1.51 -5.53 11.62
N HIS A 114 0.88 -4.36 11.69
CA HIS A 114 -0.50 -4.19 12.09
C HIS A 114 -1.25 -3.40 11.02
N VAL A 115 -2.28 -4.01 10.42
CA VAL A 115 -3.12 -3.36 9.40
C VAL A 115 -4.59 -3.47 9.79
N VAL A 116 -5.27 -2.35 9.75
CA VAL A 116 -6.69 -2.21 10.08
C VAL A 116 -7.43 -1.71 8.85
N ILE A 117 -8.63 -2.26 8.65
CA ILE A 117 -9.58 -1.80 7.64
C ILE A 117 -10.90 -1.59 8.35
N ILE A 118 -11.53 -0.45 8.12
CA ILE A 118 -12.79 -0.05 8.73
C ILE A 118 -13.79 0.22 7.60
N SER A 119 -15.00 -0.35 7.69
CA SER A 119 -16.13 0.11 6.89
C SER A 119 -16.63 1.41 7.51
N THR A 120 -16.54 2.53 6.78
CA THR A 120 -16.98 3.83 7.32
C THR A 120 -18.51 3.95 7.36
N THR A 121 -19.23 3.03 6.70
CA THR A 121 -20.70 2.88 6.80
C THR A 121 -21.14 1.95 7.93
N GLY A 122 -20.20 1.24 8.58
CA GLY A 122 -20.41 0.46 9.79
C GLY A 122 -20.41 -1.06 9.61
N ASN A 123 -20.90 -1.60 8.49
CA ASN A 123 -20.90 -3.05 8.20
C ASN A 123 -20.56 -3.33 6.73
N PHE A 124 -20.34 -4.59 6.38
CA PHE A 124 -20.31 -5.06 4.98
C PHE A 124 -21.69 -5.64 4.60
N PRO A 125 -22.16 -5.48 3.35
CA PRO A 125 -21.49 -4.77 2.26
C PRO A 125 -21.41 -3.26 2.51
N THR A 126 -20.42 -2.60 1.90
CA THR A 126 -20.18 -1.15 2.07
C THR A 126 -19.76 -0.50 0.77
N THR A 127 -19.97 0.80 0.65
CA THR A 127 -19.47 1.62 -0.45
C THR A 127 -18.15 2.32 -0.14
N GLU A 128 -17.69 2.26 1.11
CA GLU A 128 -16.53 3.01 1.56
C GLU A 128 -15.78 2.26 2.67
N ILE A 129 -14.45 2.21 2.51
CA ILE A 129 -13.52 1.65 3.50
C ILE A 129 -12.36 2.61 3.72
N GLU A 130 -11.86 2.66 4.94
CA GLU A 130 -10.60 3.30 5.29
C GLU A 130 -9.59 2.21 5.68
N THR A 131 -8.36 2.33 5.17
CA THR A 131 -7.27 1.40 5.48
C THR A 131 -6.06 2.14 6.02
N GLY A 132 -5.52 1.64 7.12
CA GLY A 132 -4.33 2.17 7.77
C GLY A 132 -3.54 1.08 8.47
N GLY A 133 -2.32 1.41 8.88
CA GLY A 133 -1.50 0.44 9.59
C GLY A 133 -0.11 0.95 9.95
N THR A 134 0.60 0.13 10.70
CA THR A 134 1.98 0.34 11.14
C THR A 134 2.82 -0.89 10.85
N VAL A 135 4.12 -0.69 10.70
CA VAL A 135 5.08 -1.76 10.46
C VAL A 135 6.45 -1.36 10.99
N THR A 136 7.22 -2.35 11.46
CA THR A 136 8.62 -2.15 11.85
C THR A 136 9.54 -2.64 10.74
N ILE A 137 10.54 -1.84 10.39
CA ILE A 137 11.52 -2.18 9.36
C ILE A 137 12.85 -2.50 10.03
N VAL A 138 13.36 -3.70 9.78
CA VAL A 138 14.56 -4.24 10.44
C VAL A 138 15.62 -4.56 9.41
N LYS A 139 16.87 -4.15 9.69
CA LYS A 139 18.01 -4.52 8.85
C LYS A 139 18.40 -5.95 9.17
N ASN A 140 18.63 -6.78 8.15
CA ASN A 140 19.24 -8.09 8.37
C ASN A 140 20.63 -7.88 9.00
N ARG A 141 20.72 -8.06 10.32
CA ARG A 141 21.99 -8.27 11.00
C ARG A 141 22.37 -9.69 10.63
N VAL A 142 23.10 -9.86 9.54
CA VAL A 142 23.88 -11.08 9.38
C VAL A 142 24.70 -11.17 10.65
N TYR A 143 24.33 -12.12 11.52
CA TYR A 143 25.16 -12.60 12.60
C TYR A 143 26.47 -12.93 11.91
N ARG A 144 27.49 -12.07 12.05
CA ARG A 144 28.85 -12.48 11.75
C ARG A 144 29.06 -13.65 12.70
N ASP A 145 28.98 -14.87 12.21
CA ASP A 145 29.38 -16.05 12.95
C ASP A 145 30.87 -15.86 13.26
N ILE A 146 31.12 -15.29 14.44
CA ILE A 146 32.45 -15.15 15.03
C ILE A 146 33.06 -16.56 15.19
N ASN A 147 32.24 -17.61 15.20
CA ASN A 147 32.67 -19.01 15.23
C ASN A 147 33.35 -19.50 13.93
N SER A 148 33.16 -18.82 12.78
CA SER A 148 33.88 -19.20 11.55
C SER A 148 35.31 -18.66 11.48
N LEU A 149 35.67 -17.65 12.29
CA LEU A 149 37.03 -17.13 12.39
C LEU A 149 37.92 -17.90 13.37
N PHE A 150 37.34 -18.62 14.34
CA PHE A 150 38.12 -19.38 15.33
C PHE A 150 38.59 -20.75 14.83
N LEU A 151 37.95 -21.35 13.82
CA LEU A 151 38.35 -22.67 13.30
C LEU A 151 39.49 -22.64 12.27
N LYS A 152 39.78 -21.49 11.64
CA LYS A 152 40.92 -21.37 10.71
C LYS A 152 42.28 -21.19 11.40
N LYS A 153 42.32 -20.93 12.72
CA LYS A 153 43.58 -20.73 13.46
C LYS A 153 44.10 -21.97 14.18
N THR A 154 43.32 -23.05 14.25
CA THR A 154 43.67 -24.29 14.98
C THR A 154 43.96 -25.50 14.10
N MET A 155 43.93 -25.38 12.75
CA MET A 155 44.36 -26.45 11.84
C MET A 155 45.73 -26.21 11.19
N ASN A 156 46.60 -25.44 11.85
CA ASN A 156 48.03 -25.37 11.55
C ASN A 156 48.81 -25.63 12.85
N LEU A 157 48.83 -26.88 13.30
CA LEU A 157 49.82 -27.45 14.22
C LEU A 157 50.09 -28.88 13.78
#